data_AF-A0A0S8KT51-F1
#
_entry.id   AF-A0A0S8KT51-F1
#
_cell.length_a   1.000
_cell.length_b   1.000
_cell.length_c   1.000
_cell.angle_alpha   90.00
_cell.angle_beta   90.00
_cell.angle_gamma   90.00
#
_symmetry.space_group_name_H-M   'P 1'
#
loop_
_entity.id
_entity.type
_entity.pdbx_description
1 polymer ?
#
loop_
_entity_poly.entity_id
_entity_poly.type
_entity_poly.pdbx_seq_one_letter_code
_entity_poly.pdbx_strand_id
1 'polypeptide(L)'
;MYVGFAAYLYQPYFKHFDTLQHLLVVNVCLASLGCFVLSRRWVSAFWGSFFAGAIYGFGPFMLSLANFHPTAGLLAAIVPWLFCPAALYAKSNRWIGVLLSALPFLAILLFFQVSIPYRLFAVWKQARLHLGNLLGLIAPFYLAQRNITATLVGVYHIPIAALLMGFSMLLAARRLGIITIFALGIVLACCWSFLNVSPVMWLAIPVLCCSILVGAGMQGFASSGFADRRWVLAAAVIMGILAIVTLLLAIKCYQIFAGLGRGYAELFMASAWMYIFGAIAVAIIFFMTRAKLRIAPLRWVILSSAMAVDIFLGARFIVDRIL
;
A
#
# COMPACT_ATOMS: atom_id res chain seq x y z
N MET A 1 12.78 -3.52 -13.51
CA MET A 1 11.49 -4.14 -13.12
C MET A 1 10.39 -3.10 -12.96
N TYR A 2 10.47 -2.13 -12.04
CA TYR A 2 9.39 -1.12 -11.87
C TYR A 2 9.08 -0.33 -13.14
N VAL A 3 10.09 0.16 -13.87
CA VAL A 3 9.89 0.87 -15.15
C VAL A 3 9.17 -0.01 -16.17
N GLY A 4 9.56 -1.29 -16.28
CA GLY A 4 8.90 -2.25 -17.17
C GLY A 4 7.44 -2.49 -16.80
N PHE A 5 7.14 -2.59 -15.50
CA PHE A 5 5.76 -2.74 -15.03
C PHE A 5 4.94 -1.45 -15.23
N ALA A 6 5.53 -0.28 -15.01
CA ALA A 6 4.89 1.00 -15.30
C ALA A 6 4.61 1.17 -16.81
N ALA A 7 5.56 0.78 -17.66
CA ALA A 7 5.35 0.75 -19.11
C ALA A 7 4.19 -0.19 -19.48
N TYR A 8 4.18 -1.43 -18.98
CA TYR A 8 3.06 -2.35 -19.17
C TYR A 8 1.70 -1.75 -18.75
N LEU A 9 1.67 -1.06 -17.61
CA LEU A 9 0.46 -0.49 -17.04
C LEU A 9 -0.08 0.68 -17.89
N TYR A 10 0.79 1.62 -18.27
CA TYR A 10 0.41 2.89 -18.88
C TYR A 10 0.54 2.95 -20.40
N GLN A 11 1.25 2.01 -21.04
CA GLN A 11 1.46 1.99 -22.50
C GLN A 11 0.16 2.14 -23.31
N PRO A 12 -0.97 1.50 -22.94
CA PRO A 12 -2.22 1.66 -23.71
C PRO A 12 -2.76 3.10 -23.71
N TYR A 13 -2.36 3.92 -22.74
CA TYR A 13 -2.87 5.27 -22.52
C TYR A 13 -1.95 6.38 -23.05
N PHE A 14 -0.69 6.07 -23.40
CA PHE A 14 0.31 7.06 -23.82
C PHE A 14 -0.14 7.95 -25.00
N LYS A 15 -1.00 7.44 -25.89
CA LYS A 15 -1.53 8.23 -27.00
C LYS A 15 -2.43 9.40 -26.56
N HIS A 16 -3.03 9.28 -25.38
CA HIS A 16 -3.94 10.28 -24.81
C HIS A 16 -3.25 11.14 -23.75
N PHE A 17 -1.95 10.95 -23.53
CA PHE A 17 -1.23 11.64 -22.47
C PHE A 17 -0.78 13.04 -22.87
N ASP A 18 -1.19 14.02 -22.08
CA ASP A 18 -0.56 15.33 -22.07
C ASP A 18 0.86 15.26 -21.49
N THR A 19 1.65 16.33 -21.69
CA THR A 19 3.04 16.43 -21.19
C THR A 19 3.14 16.17 -19.68
N LEU A 20 2.18 16.65 -18.89
CA LEU A 20 2.18 16.46 -17.44
C LEU A 20 1.73 15.06 -17.00
N GLN A 21 0.94 14.35 -17.81
CA GLN A 21 0.46 13.01 -17.45
C GLN A 21 1.57 11.95 -17.52
N HIS A 22 2.63 12.21 -18.28
CA HIS A 22 3.85 11.40 -18.25
C HIS A 22 4.52 11.38 -16.87
N LEU A 23 4.29 12.40 -16.03
CA LEU A 23 4.75 12.40 -14.64
C LEU A 23 4.13 11.27 -13.82
N LEU A 24 2.94 10.75 -14.17
CA LEU A 24 2.34 9.63 -13.45
C LEU A 24 3.26 8.40 -13.48
N VAL A 25 3.84 8.09 -14.64
CA VAL A 25 4.79 6.97 -14.82
C VAL A 25 6.06 7.18 -14.00
N VAL A 26 6.59 8.41 -14.02
CA VAL A 26 7.80 8.78 -13.27
C VAL A 26 7.54 8.69 -11.76
N ASN A 27 6.39 9.20 -11.30
CA ASN A 27 6.00 9.23 -9.90
C ASN A 27 5.91 7.81 -9.31
N VAL A 28 5.23 6.87 -9.98
CA VAL A 28 5.12 5.50 -9.47
C VAL A 28 6.49 4.81 -9.42
N CYS A 29 7.35 5.06 -10.41
CA CYS A 29 8.71 4.50 -10.44
C CYS A 29 9.59 5.08 -9.31
N LEU A 30 9.56 6.40 -9.12
CA LEU A 30 10.30 7.08 -8.05
C LEU A 30 9.81 6.68 -6.66
N ALA A 31 8.49 6.57 -6.48
CA ALA A 31 7.88 6.11 -5.24
C ALA A 31 8.32 4.67 -4.93
N SER A 32 8.21 3.76 -5.90
CA SER A 32 8.63 2.36 -5.72
C SER A 32 10.11 2.21 -5.45
N LEU A 33 10.96 2.95 -6.17
CA LEU A 33 12.40 2.91 -5.96
C LEU A 33 12.80 3.48 -4.60
N GLY A 34 12.23 4.62 -4.21
CA GLY A 34 12.50 5.23 -2.92
C GLY A 34 12.08 4.32 -1.76
N CYS A 35 10.89 3.71 -1.84
CA CYS A 35 10.43 2.76 -0.83
C CYS A 35 11.28 1.49 -0.81
N PHE A 36 11.71 0.97 -1.97
CA PHE A 36 12.66 -0.14 -2.04
C PHE A 36 13.95 0.18 -1.28
N VAL A 37 14.60 1.31 -1.59
CA VAL A 37 15.86 1.74 -0.95
C VAL A 37 15.67 1.92 0.55
N LEU A 38 14.63 2.64 0.96
CA LEU A 38 14.32 2.88 2.37
C LEU A 38 14.07 1.56 3.13
N SER A 39 13.34 0.62 2.54
CA SER A 39 13.00 -0.66 3.17
C SER A 39 14.23 -1.54 3.45
N ARG A 40 15.34 -1.38 2.71
CA ARG A 40 16.59 -2.14 2.92
C ARG A 40 17.14 -2.01 4.32
N ARG A 41 16.77 -0.95 5.05
CA ARG A 41 17.17 -0.74 6.44
C ARG A 41 16.59 -1.79 7.41
N TRP A 42 15.42 -2.34 7.09
CA TRP A 42 14.66 -3.28 7.94
C TRP A 42 14.40 -4.63 7.28
N VAL A 43 14.39 -4.69 5.96
CA VAL A 43 14.13 -5.90 5.16
C VAL A 43 15.42 -6.29 4.45
N SER A 44 15.99 -7.43 4.83
CA SER A 44 17.24 -7.91 4.24
C SER A 44 17.02 -8.65 2.92
N ALA A 45 15.87 -9.29 2.74
CA ALA A 45 15.56 -10.03 1.51
C ALA A 45 15.24 -9.07 0.35
N PHE A 46 15.84 -9.33 -0.82
CA PHE A 46 15.61 -8.53 -2.03
C PHE A 46 14.12 -8.47 -2.40
N TRP A 47 13.45 -9.63 -2.47
CA TRP A 47 12.05 -9.73 -2.84
C TRP A 47 11.12 -9.02 -1.85
N GLY A 48 11.39 -9.12 -0.55
CA GLY A 48 10.62 -8.38 0.47
C GLY A 48 10.70 -6.86 0.23
N SER A 49 11.90 -6.33 -0.01
CA SER A 49 12.09 -4.92 -0.35
C SER A 49 11.48 -4.54 -1.70
N PHE A 50 11.59 -5.42 -2.70
CA PHE A 50 11.00 -5.23 -4.03
C PHE A 50 9.49 -5.05 -3.94
N PHE A 51 8.81 -5.93 -3.22
CA PHE A 51 7.37 -5.81 -3.07
C PHE A 51 6.93 -4.68 -2.15
N ALA A 52 7.74 -4.30 -1.14
CA ALA A 52 7.50 -3.05 -0.41
C ALA A 52 7.54 -1.84 -1.36
N GLY A 53 8.50 -1.78 -2.28
CA GLY A 53 8.51 -0.75 -3.32
C GLY A 53 7.29 -0.84 -4.23
N ALA A 54 6.97 -2.03 -4.72
CA ALA A 54 5.84 -2.23 -5.63
C ALA A 54 4.50 -1.80 -5.00
N ILE A 55 4.23 -2.18 -3.75
CA ILE A 55 3.00 -1.81 -3.05
C ILE A 55 2.91 -0.31 -2.78
N TYR A 56 4.03 0.36 -2.52
CA TYR A 56 3.99 1.80 -2.30
C TYR A 56 3.72 2.58 -3.59
N GLY A 57 4.50 2.30 -4.63
CA GLY A 57 4.42 3.06 -5.88
C GLY A 57 3.29 2.64 -6.81
N PHE A 58 2.93 1.36 -6.84
CA PHE A 58 1.81 0.86 -7.64
C PHE A 58 0.57 0.55 -6.81
N GLY A 59 0.57 0.81 -5.50
CA GLY A 59 -0.60 0.54 -4.66
C GLY A 59 -1.80 1.44 -4.96
N PRO A 60 -2.99 1.06 -4.46
CA PRO A 60 -4.23 1.82 -4.69
C PRO A 60 -4.12 3.29 -4.31
N PHE A 61 -3.44 3.62 -3.21
CA PHE A 61 -3.23 4.99 -2.76
C PHE A 61 -2.50 5.81 -3.83
N MET A 62 -1.31 5.36 -4.26
CA MET A 62 -0.47 6.09 -5.20
C MET A 62 -1.10 6.20 -6.58
N LEU A 63 -1.73 5.12 -7.07
CA LEU A 63 -2.46 5.15 -8.34
C LEU A 63 -3.66 6.09 -8.28
N SER A 64 -4.38 6.14 -7.15
CA SER A 64 -5.52 7.05 -6.98
C SER A 64 -5.14 8.54 -6.99
N LEU A 65 -3.86 8.86 -6.77
CA LEU A 65 -3.38 10.25 -6.89
C LEU A 65 -3.45 10.77 -8.33
N ALA A 66 -3.58 9.90 -9.32
CA ALA A 66 -3.80 10.28 -10.72
C ALA A 66 -5.18 10.95 -10.96
N ASN A 67 -6.14 10.79 -10.06
CA ASN A 67 -7.41 11.55 -10.08
C ASN A 67 -7.21 13.03 -9.69
N PHE A 68 -6.01 13.39 -9.21
CA PHE A 68 -5.65 14.76 -8.85
C PHE A 68 -4.55 15.28 -9.77
N HIS A 69 -4.00 16.45 -9.45
CA HIS A 69 -2.91 17.02 -10.24
C HIS A 69 -1.67 16.10 -10.16
N PRO A 70 -0.93 15.85 -11.27
CA PRO A 70 0.22 14.94 -11.28
C PRO A 70 1.33 15.26 -10.27
N THR A 71 1.41 16.52 -9.81
CA THR A 71 2.34 16.94 -8.75
C THR A 71 2.00 16.39 -7.37
N ALA A 72 0.74 15.98 -7.12
CA ALA A 72 0.36 15.27 -5.90
C ALA A 72 1.07 13.92 -5.80
N GLY A 73 1.11 13.18 -6.92
CA GLY A 73 1.88 11.96 -7.04
C GLY A 73 3.37 12.21 -6.81
N LEU A 74 3.93 13.30 -7.36
CA LEU A 74 5.33 13.63 -7.16
C LEU A 74 5.66 13.89 -5.68
N LEU A 75 4.80 14.62 -4.98
CA LEU A 75 4.98 14.88 -3.56
C LEU A 75 4.96 13.58 -2.75
N ALA A 76 4.03 12.66 -3.03
CA ALA A 76 4.00 11.34 -2.40
C ALA A 76 5.26 10.51 -2.76
N ALA A 77 5.70 10.54 -4.03
CA ALA A 77 6.87 9.81 -4.50
C ALA A 77 8.18 10.25 -3.83
N ILE A 78 8.27 11.50 -3.38
CA ILE A 78 9.44 12.05 -2.68
C ILE A 78 9.49 11.62 -1.20
N VAL A 79 8.36 11.27 -0.57
CA VAL A 79 8.29 10.94 0.86
C VAL A 79 9.30 9.85 1.28
N PRO A 80 9.44 8.70 0.59
CA PRO A 80 10.43 7.70 0.95
C PRO A 80 11.88 8.23 0.90
N TRP A 81 12.19 9.07 -0.09
CA TRP A 81 13.52 9.65 -0.25
C TRP A 81 13.89 10.60 0.88
N LEU A 82 12.91 11.36 1.40
CA LEU A 82 13.13 12.24 2.55
C LEU A 82 13.36 11.48 3.86
N PHE A 83 12.84 10.26 3.99
CA PHE A 83 13.16 9.38 5.12
C PHE A 83 14.51 8.68 4.97
N CYS A 84 15.07 8.54 3.77
CA CYS A 84 16.35 7.85 3.55
C CYS A 84 17.51 8.43 4.39
N PRO A 85 17.73 9.76 4.45
CA PRO A 85 18.76 10.35 5.31
C PRO A 85 18.63 9.93 6.77
N ALA A 86 17.41 9.99 7.32
CA ALA A 86 17.12 9.59 8.69
C ALA A 86 17.38 8.10 8.93
N ALA A 87 17.01 7.24 7.97
CA ALA A 87 17.14 5.79 8.12
C ALA A 87 18.59 5.30 7.98
N LEU A 88 19.40 5.95 7.13
CA LEU A 88 20.74 5.48 6.75
C LEU A 88 21.87 6.18 7.54
N TYR A 89 21.77 7.48 7.82
CA TYR A 89 22.87 8.26 8.40
C TYR A 89 22.74 8.54 9.90
N ALA A 90 21.56 8.36 10.50
CA ALA A 90 21.31 8.69 11.91
C ALA A 90 21.97 7.76 12.96
N LYS A 91 22.99 6.97 12.58
CA LYS A 91 23.69 6.06 13.51
C LYS A 91 24.46 6.79 14.61
N SER A 92 25.00 7.98 14.32
CA SER A 92 25.92 8.69 15.22
C SER A 92 25.21 9.64 16.19
N ASN A 93 24.12 10.31 15.79
CA ASN A 93 23.41 11.26 16.63
C ASN A 93 21.89 11.10 16.53
N ARG A 94 21.26 10.73 17.65
CA ARG A 94 19.81 10.51 17.74
C ARG A 94 19.00 11.77 17.42
N TRP A 95 19.47 12.95 17.82
CA TRP A 95 18.77 14.21 17.58
C TRP A 95 18.73 14.57 16.09
N ILE A 96 19.83 14.33 15.38
CA ILE A 96 19.87 14.48 13.91
C ILE A 96 18.89 13.50 13.26
N GLY A 97 18.78 12.27 13.77
CA GLY A 97 17.79 11.30 13.31
C GLY A 97 16.35 11.79 13.46
N VAL A 98 16.01 12.38 14.61
CA VAL A 98 14.68 12.96 14.87
C VAL A 98 14.41 14.12 13.91
N LEU A 99 15.35 15.05 13.77
CA LEU A 99 15.23 16.19 12.87
C LEU A 99 15.05 15.74 11.40
N LEU A 100 15.89 14.79 10.94
CA LEU A 100 15.79 14.24 9.59
C LEU A 100 14.48 13.47 9.38
N SER A 101 13.93 12.81 10.42
CA SER A 101 12.65 12.11 10.31
C SER A 101 11.44 13.06 10.19
N ALA A 102 11.61 14.33 10.56
CA ALA A 102 10.58 15.37 10.39
C ALA A 102 10.57 15.96 8.96
N LEU A 103 11.63 15.76 8.16
CA LEU A 103 11.73 16.27 6.79
C LEU A 103 10.53 15.97 5.89
N PRO A 104 10.00 14.73 5.79
CA PRO A 104 8.83 14.46 4.96
C PRO A 104 7.59 15.23 5.41
N PHE A 105 7.42 15.44 6.71
CA PHE A 105 6.30 16.24 7.22
C PHE A 105 6.45 17.72 6.85
N LEU A 106 7.67 18.25 7.02
CA LEU A 106 7.99 19.63 6.65
C LEU A 106 7.86 19.86 5.14
N ALA A 107 8.31 18.91 4.31
CA ALA A 107 8.22 19.03 2.86
C ALA A 107 6.77 19.06 2.37
N ILE A 108 5.90 18.19 2.92
CA ILE A 108 4.46 18.22 2.62
C ILE A 108 3.87 19.58 3.03
N LEU A 109 4.17 20.06 4.24
CA LEU A 109 3.68 21.34 4.75
C LEU A 109 4.14 22.50 3.84
N LEU A 110 5.44 22.62 3.59
CA LEU A 110 6.03 23.67 2.77
C LEU A 110 5.48 23.66 1.35
N PHE A 111 5.31 22.48 0.74
CA PHE A 111 4.74 22.36 -0.60
C PHE A 111 3.34 22.99 -0.66
N PHE A 112 2.47 22.68 0.31
CA PHE A 112 1.13 23.26 0.36
C PHE A 112 1.17 24.76 0.66
N GLN A 113 2.04 25.22 1.54
CA GLN A 113 2.17 26.66 1.86
C GLN A 113 2.64 27.47 0.65
N VAL A 114 3.68 27.02 -0.05
CA VAL A 114 4.21 27.67 -1.26
C VAL A 114 3.15 27.66 -2.37
N SER A 115 2.27 26.66 -2.41
CA SER A 115 1.24 26.55 -3.44
C SER A 115 0.01 27.45 -3.22
N ILE A 116 -0.21 27.95 -2.00
CA ILE A 116 -1.33 28.86 -1.67
C ILE A 116 -1.37 30.11 -2.57
N PRO A 117 -0.29 30.91 -2.71
CA PRO A 117 -0.32 32.13 -3.51
C PRO A 117 -0.60 31.86 -4.99
N TYR A 118 -0.16 30.71 -5.52
CA TYR A 118 -0.37 30.32 -6.91
C TYR A 118 -1.71 29.62 -7.18
N ARG A 119 -2.53 29.39 -6.14
CA ARG A 119 -3.77 28.61 -6.21
C ARG A 119 -3.59 27.19 -6.79
N LEU A 120 -2.37 26.64 -6.71
CA LEU A 120 -2.02 25.32 -7.23
C LEU A 120 -2.29 24.25 -6.17
N PHE A 121 -3.55 23.89 -5.95
CA PHE A 121 -3.88 22.82 -5.03
C PHE A 121 -3.70 21.47 -5.71
N ALA A 122 -2.56 20.82 -5.44
CA ALA A 122 -2.29 19.49 -5.99
C ALA A 122 -3.36 18.47 -5.59
N VAL A 123 -3.96 18.62 -4.40
CA VAL A 123 -5.12 17.85 -3.92
C VAL A 123 -6.12 18.81 -3.28
N TRP A 124 -7.42 18.56 -3.48
CA TRP A 124 -8.49 19.35 -2.89
C TRP A 124 -8.39 19.38 -1.36
N LYS A 125 -8.48 20.57 -0.76
CA LYS A 125 -8.39 20.77 0.70
C LYS A 125 -9.51 20.08 1.49
N GLN A 126 -10.64 19.84 0.83
CA GLN A 126 -11.83 19.20 1.40
C GLN A 126 -11.89 17.69 1.13
N ALA A 127 -10.88 17.09 0.50
CA ALA A 127 -10.81 15.65 0.32
C ALA A 127 -10.69 14.97 1.70
N ARG A 128 -11.83 14.50 2.22
CA ARG A 128 -11.94 13.90 3.55
C ARG A 128 -11.75 12.40 3.49
N LEU A 129 -11.10 11.87 4.51
CA LEU A 129 -11.17 10.45 4.84
C LEU A 129 -12.43 10.19 5.64
N HIS A 130 -13.50 9.79 4.95
CA HIS A 130 -14.63 9.21 5.66
C HIS A 130 -14.23 7.85 6.22
N LEU A 131 -14.75 7.49 7.40
CA LEU A 131 -14.63 6.13 7.96
C LEU A 131 -15.10 5.06 6.95
N GLY A 132 -16.05 5.39 6.08
CA GLY A 132 -16.45 4.54 4.95
C GLY A 132 -15.33 4.22 3.95
N ASN A 133 -14.29 5.06 3.84
CA ASN A 133 -13.13 4.82 3.00
C ASN A 133 -12.19 3.76 3.60
N LEU A 134 -12.30 3.43 4.90
CA LEU A 134 -11.60 2.29 5.50
C LEU A 134 -12.13 0.95 4.96
N LEU A 135 -13.35 0.91 4.39
CA LEU A 135 -13.81 -0.26 3.64
C LEU A 135 -12.90 -0.58 2.45
N GLY A 136 -12.09 0.39 2.00
CA GLY A 136 -11.07 0.20 0.97
C GLY A 136 -9.95 -0.76 1.36
N LEU A 137 -9.73 -0.96 2.67
CA LEU A 137 -8.82 -1.98 3.18
C LEU A 137 -9.38 -3.40 2.99
N ILE A 138 -10.70 -3.55 2.90
CA ILE A 138 -11.39 -4.85 2.76
C ILE A 138 -11.78 -5.12 1.30
N ALA A 139 -12.18 -4.08 0.57
CA ALA A 139 -12.64 -4.20 -0.81
C ALA A 139 -12.15 -3.01 -1.65
N PRO A 140 -10.85 -2.98 -2.01
CA PRO A 140 -10.28 -1.87 -2.78
C PRO A 140 -10.97 -1.69 -4.14
N PHE A 141 -11.41 -2.78 -4.77
CA PHE A 141 -12.12 -2.71 -6.05
C PHE A 141 -13.50 -2.02 -5.94
N TYR A 142 -14.26 -2.31 -4.88
CA TYR A 142 -15.57 -1.69 -4.66
C TYR A 142 -15.47 -0.16 -4.54
N LEU A 143 -14.48 0.33 -3.79
CA LEU A 143 -14.26 1.78 -3.68
C LEU A 143 -13.80 2.42 -4.98
N ALA A 144 -13.02 1.72 -5.80
CA ALA A 144 -12.55 2.24 -7.08
C ALA A 144 -13.71 2.50 -8.04
N GLN A 145 -14.80 1.73 -7.93
CA GLN A 145 -16.01 1.94 -8.72
C GLN A 145 -16.94 3.02 -8.13
N ARG A 146 -17.01 3.15 -6.80
CA ARG A 146 -18.02 4.03 -6.16
C ARG A 146 -17.64 5.51 -6.15
N ASN A 147 -16.36 5.86 -6.24
CA ASN A 147 -15.91 7.25 -6.12
C ASN A 147 -14.75 7.56 -7.09
N ILE A 148 -15.04 8.31 -8.16
CA ILE A 148 -14.03 8.89 -9.06
C ILE A 148 -13.17 9.94 -8.32
N THR A 149 -13.58 10.41 -7.13
CA THR A 149 -12.92 11.49 -6.37
C THR A 149 -12.43 11.10 -4.96
N ALA A 150 -12.68 9.88 -4.48
CA ALA A 150 -12.24 9.47 -3.14
C ALA A 150 -10.94 8.68 -3.23
N THR A 151 -9.96 9.09 -2.43
CA THR A 151 -8.65 8.44 -2.37
C THR A 151 -8.78 7.02 -1.85
N LEU A 152 -8.27 6.07 -2.62
CA LEU A 152 -8.31 4.65 -2.31
C LEU A 152 -7.29 4.35 -1.21
N VAL A 153 -7.77 4.34 0.03
CA VAL A 153 -6.97 3.88 1.17
C VAL A 153 -7.12 2.36 1.25
N GLY A 154 -6.16 1.66 0.67
CA GLY A 154 -6.15 0.21 0.69
C GLY A 154 -4.77 -0.33 0.35
N VAL A 155 -4.48 -1.50 0.91
CA VAL A 155 -3.43 -2.39 0.40
C VAL A 155 -4.15 -3.45 -0.43
N TYR A 156 -3.49 -4.01 -1.44
CA TYR A 156 -4.02 -5.18 -2.14
C TYR A 156 -4.31 -6.33 -1.18
N HIS A 157 -5.15 -7.27 -1.60
CA HIS A 157 -5.74 -8.31 -0.76
C HIS A 157 -4.69 -9.22 -0.14
N ILE A 158 -3.76 -9.75 -0.94
CA ILE A 158 -2.71 -10.71 -0.52
C ILE A 158 -1.67 -10.06 0.39
N PRO A 159 -1.16 -8.83 0.11
CA PRO A 159 -0.33 -8.09 1.04
C PRO A 159 -0.88 -7.93 2.46
N ILE A 160 -2.20 -8.02 2.71
CA ILE A 160 -2.76 -7.90 4.07
C ILE A 160 -2.19 -8.97 5.00
N ALA A 161 -2.04 -10.21 4.54
CA ALA A 161 -1.43 -11.27 5.34
C ALA A 161 0.01 -10.90 5.74
N ALA A 162 0.78 -10.37 4.80
CA ALA A 162 2.15 -9.93 5.05
C ALA A 162 2.20 -8.69 5.93
N LEU A 163 1.26 -7.76 5.79
CA LEU A 163 1.12 -6.61 6.66
C LEU A 163 0.88 -7.03 8.12
N LEU A 164 -0.03 -8.00 8.35
CA LEU A 164 -0.31 -8.53 9.68
C LEU A 164 0.94 -9.13 10.32
N MET A 165 1.65 -9.99 9.58
CA MET A 165 2.90 -10.59 10.04
C MET A 165 3.97 -9.51 10.32
N GLY A 166 4.11 -8.53 9.43
CA GLY A 166 5.06 -7.43 9.59
C GLY A 166 4.74 -6.54 10.80
N PHE A 167 3.47 -6.28 11.06
CA PHE A 167 3.02 -5.51 12.22
C PHE A 167 3.29 -6.27 13.53
N SER A 168 3.03 -7.58 13.57
CA SER A 168 3.40 -8.44 14.71
C SER A 168 4.90 -8.38 14.98
N MET A 169 5.73 -8.44 13.93
CA MET A 169 7.18 -8.31 14.05
C MET A 169 7.61 -6.91 14.54
N LEU A 170 6.94 -5.85 14.08
CA LEU A 170 7.20 -4.47 14.52
C LEU A 170 6.96 -4.31 16.02
N LEU A 171 5.81 -4.80 16.51
CA LEU A 171 5.44 -4.77 17.92
C LEU A 171 6.40 -5.61 18.77
N ALA A 172 6.72 -6.82 18.32
CA ALA A 172 7.67 -7.69 19.01
C ALA A 172 9.07 -7.05 19.11
N ALA A 173 9.51 -6.35 18.06
CA ALA A 173 10.78 -5.64 18.03
C ALA A 173 10.78 -4.29 18.77
N ARG A 174 9.63 -3.85 19.32
CA ARG A 174 9.46 -2.60 20.08
C ARG A 174 10.07 -1.37 19.40
N ARG A 175 9.92 -1.26 18.08
CA ARG A 175 10.49 -0.14 17.29
C ARG A 175 9.62 1.12 17.43
N LEU A 176 9.64 1.73 18.61
CA LEU A 176 8.77 2.85 18.99
C LEU A 176 8.83 4.02 18.00
N GLY A 177 10.00 4.36 17.45
CA GLY A 177 10.13 5.47 16.49
C GLY A 177 9.33 5.29 15.19
N ILE A 178 9.19 4.06 14.69
CA ILE A 178 8.36 3.81 13.50
C ILE A 178 6.88 3.87 13.89
N ILE A 179 6.54 3.35 15.06
CA ILE A 179 5.17 3.38 15.60
C ILE A 179 4.70 4.82 15.81
N THR A 180 5.56 5.71 16.32
CA THR A 180 5.23 7.13 16.50
C THR A 180 5.07 7.87 15.17
N ILE A 181 5.95 7.64 14.19
CA ILE A 181 5.81 8.23 12.84
C ILE A 181 4.51 7.75 12.18
N PHE A 182 4.21 6.46 12.28
CA PHE A 182 2.98 5.87 11.76
C PHE A 182 1.74 6.47 12.41
N ALA A 183 1.70 6.52 13.75
CA ALA A 183 0.59 7.07 14.51
C ALA A 183 0.37 8.56 14.22
N LEU A 184 1.46 9.35 14.17
CA LEU A 184 1.39 10.77 13.83
C LEU A 184 0.82 11.00 12.43
N GLY A 185 1.28 10.22 11.45
CA GLY A 185 0.76 10.28 10.07
C GLY A 185 -0.73 9.96 9.99
N ILE A 186 -1.21 8.96 10.74
CA ILE A 186 -2.64 8.63 10.82
C ILE A 186 -3.43 9.76 11.49
N VAL A 187 -2.96 10.28 12.63
CA VAL A 187 -3.64 11.37 13.34
C VAL A 187 -3.78 12.58 12.41
N LEU A 188 -2.70 12.98 11.73
CA LEU A 188 -2.73 14.09 10.78
C LEU A 188 -3.65 13.82 9.58
N ALA A 189 -3.71 12.59 9.08
CA ALA A 189 -4.64 12.21 8.03
C ALA A 189 -6.11 12.23 8.48
N CYS A 190 -6.39 12.00 9.75
CA CYS A 190 -7.75 12.08 10.31
C CYS A 190 -8.17 13.52 10.69
N CYS A 191 -7.23 14.46 10.81
CA CYS A 191 -7.52 15.86 11.12
C CYS A 191 -8.09 16.63 9.92
N TRP A 192 -8.96 17.62 10.17
CA TRP A 192 -9.78 18.35 9.19
C TRP A 192 -9.04 19.36 8.28
N SER A 193 -7.80 19.07 7.86
CA SER A 193 -6.85 19.98 7.19
C SER A 193 -6.03 20.80 8.20
N PHE A 194 -4.98 20.18 8.72
CA PHE A 194 -3.99 20.85 9.56
C PHE A 194 -3.12 21.77 8.68
N LEU A 195 -3.05 23.07 9.01
CA LEU A 195 -2.25 24.07 8.30
C LEU A 195 -2.50 24.13 6.77
N ASN A 196 -3.75 24.03 6.33
CA ASN A 196 -4.14 24.03 4.91
C ASN A 196 -3.62 22.84 4.08
N VAL A 197 -3.04 21.81 4.71
CA VAL A 197 -2.57 20.60 4.03
C VAL A 197 -3.73 19.62 3.85
N SER A 198 -3.87 19.07 2.65
CA SER A 198 -4.89 18.04 2.39
C SER A 198 -4.65 16.80 3.26
N PRO A 199 -5.66 16.30 4.01
CA PRO A 199 -5.52 15.12 4.87
C PRO A 199 -5.05 13.87 4.13
N VAL A 200 -5.39 13.76 2.85
CA VAL A 200 -4.98 12.69 1.95
C VAL A 200 -3.46 12.60 1.82
N MET A 201 -2.75 13.73 1.76
CA MET A 201 -1.31 13.70 1.56
C MET A 201 -0.56 13.19 2.79
N TRP A 202 -1.14 13.39 3.98
CA TRP A 202 -0.60 12.81 5.21
C TRP A 202 -0.63 11.27 5.18
N LEU A 203 -1.53 10.65 4.42
CA LEU A 203 -1.56 9.19 4.26
C LEU A 203 -0.36 8.60 3.53
N ALA A 204 0.39 9.40 2.76
CA ALA A 204 1.59 8.91 2.10
C ALA A 204 2.60 8.32 3.11
N ILE A 205 2.61 8.82 4.34
CA ILE A 205 3.49 8.36 5.42
C ILE A 205 3.04 7.00 6.00
N PRO A 206 1.82 6.82 6.53
CA PRO A 206 1.38 5.53 7.03
C PRO A 206 1.29 4.47 5.93
N VAL A 207 0.93 4.83 4.69
CA VAL A 207 0.96 3.89 3.55
C VAL A 207 2.39 3.43 3.27
N LEU A 208 3.38 4.33 3.33
CA LEU A 208 4.80 3.96 3.22
C LEU A 208 5.21 2.98 4.33
N CYS A 209 4.85 3.27 5.58
CA CYS A 209 5.11 2.37 6.70
C CYS A 209 4.47 0.99 6.49
N CYS A 210 3.18 0.94 6.12
CA CYS A 210 2.49 -0.30 5.79
C CYS A 210 3.22 -1.07 4.68
N SER A 211 3.68 -0.38 3.64
CA SER A 211 4.39 -1.02 2.54
C SER A 211 5.71 -1.67 2.98
N ILE A 212 6.48 -0.98 3.83
CA ILE A 212 7.71 -1.53 4.44
C ILE A 212 7.37 -2.73 5.34
N LEU A 213 6.29 -2.65 6.11
CA LEU A 213 5.83 -3.75 6.96
C LEU A 213 5.39 -4.96 6.13
N VAL A 214 4.76 -4.77 4.97
CA VAL A 214 4.48 -5.87 4.05
C VAL A 214 5.78 -6.56 3.62
N GLY A 215 6.81 -5.80 3.22
CA GLY A 215 8.11 -6.37 2.88
C GLY A 215 8.75 -7.15 4.03
N ALA A 216 8.66 -6.61 5.25
CA ALA A 216 9.14 -7.28 6.47
C ALA A 216 8.36 -8.56 6.77
N GLY A 217 7.03 -8.54 6.62
CA GLY A 217 6.18 -9.69 6.84
C GLY A 217 6.32 -10.78 5.79
N MET A 218 6.56 -10.43 4.52
CA MET A 218 6.97 -11.41 3.51
C MET A 218 8.25 -12.15 3.93
N GLN A 219 9.26 -11.39 4.38
CA GLN A 219 10.49 -11.98 4.90
C GLN A 219 10.21 -12.86 6.13
N GLY A 220 9.29 -12.43 7.00
CA GLY A 220 8.79 -13.21 8.12
C GLY A 220 8.17 -14.54 7.70
N PHE A 221 7.29 -14.55 6.70
CA PHE A 221 6.70 -15.78 6.17
C PHE A 221 7.75 -16.69 5.54
N ALA A 222 8.63 -16.15 4.70
CA ALA A 222 9.68 -16.94 4.07
C ALA A 222 10.61 -17.60 5.11
N SER A 223 10.96 -16.86 6.18
CA SER A 223 11.89 -17.29 7.23
C SER A 223 11.22 -18.05 8.38
N SER A 224 9.90 -18.17 8.38
CA SER A 224 9.14 -18.71 9.51
C SER A 224 9.57 -20.14 9.89
N GLY A 225 9.80 -20.37 11.18
CA GLY A 225 10.11 -21.68 11.74
C GLY A 225 8.88 -22.41 12.27
N PHE A 226 9.10 -23.58 12.86
CA PHE A 226 8.03 -24.32 13.55
C PHE A 226 7.45 -23.54 14.74
N ALA A 227 8.24 -22.67 15.38
CA ALA A 227 7.80 -21.81 16.48
C ALA A 227 6.78 -20.77 16.01
N ASP A 228 6.91 -20.29 14.77
CA ASP A 228 6.06 -19.22 14.21
C ASP A 228 4.75 -19.73 13.62
N ARG A 229 4.51 -21.05 13.62
CA ARG A 229 3.36 -21.69 12.96
C ARG A 229 2.00 -21.09 13.36
N ARG A 230 1.88 -20.63 14.61
CA ARG A 230 0.64 -20.01 15.12
C ARG A 230 0.37 -18.67 14.45
N TRP A 231 1.41 -17.86 14.23
CA TRP A 231 1.30 -16.57 13.53
C TRP A 231 0.99 -16.77 12.05
N VAL A 232 1.63 -17.75 11.41
CA VAL A 232 1.33 -18.12 10.01
C VAL A 232 -0.12 -18.59 9.87
N LEU A 233 -0.59 -19.44 10.77
CA LEU A 233 -1.98 -19.91 10.78
C LEU A 233 -2.97 -18.76 11.01
N ALA A 234 -2.69 -17.87 11.97
CA ALA A 234 -3.54 -16.73 12.26
C ALA A 234 -3.71 -15.83 11.02
N ALA A 235 -2.62 -15.56 10.27
CA ALA A 235 -2.70 -14.81 9.02
C ALA A 235 -3.57 -15.53 7.97
N ALA A 236 -3.43 -16.85 7.80
CA ALA A 236 -4.27 -17.62 6.89
C ALA A 236 -5.75 -17.59 7.29
N VAL A 237 -6.06 -17.73 8.59
CA VAL A 237 -7.43 -17.67 9.12
C VAL A 237 -8.04 -16.29 8.89
N ILE A 238 -7.30 -15.20 9.16
CA ILE A 238 -7.80 -13.84 8.93
C ILE A 238 -8.10 -13.61 7.44
N MET A 239 -7.23 -14.08 6.54
CA MET A 239 -7.49 -14.01 5.10
C MET A 239 -8.75 -14.80 4.70
N GLY A 240 -8.96 -15.98 5.28
CA GLY A 240 -10.18 -16.77 5.08
C GLY A 240 -11.44 -16.05 5.57
N ILE A 241 -11.38 -15.38 6.73
CA ILE A 241 -12.48 -14.57 7.25
C ILE A 241 -12.78 -13.40 6.30
N LEU A 242 -11.76 -12.68 5.82
CA LEU A 242 -11.94 -11.60 4.84
C LEU A 242 -12.56 -12.08 3.52
N ALA A 243 -12.19 -13.27 3.05
CA ALA A 243 -12.83 -13.91 1.90
C ALA A 243 -14.32 -14.18 2.14
N ILE A 244 -14.68 -14.74 3.30
CA ILE A 244 -16.09 -15.02 3.64
C ILE A 244 -16.88 -13.72 3.74
N VAL A 245 -16.34 -12.71 4.43
CA VAL A 245 -17.00 -11.41 4.58
C VAL A 245 -17.24 -10.75 3.22
N THR A 246 -16.26 -10.76 2.32
CA THR A 246 -16.41 -10.20 0.98
C THR A 246 -17.42 -10.97 0.13
N LEU A 247 -17.48 -12.30 0.26
CA LEU A 247 -18.48 -13.12 -0.42
C LEU A 247 -19.90 -12.86 0.11
N LEU A 248 -20.07 -12.72 1.43
CA LEU A 248 -21.36 -12.34 2.04
C LEU A 248 -21.81 -10.95 1.59
N LEU A 249 -20.88 -9.99 1.45
CA LEU A 249 -21.17 -8.68 0.89
C LEU A 249 -21.58 -8.77 -0.58
N ALA A 250 -20.94 -9.63 -1.38
CA ALA A 250 -21.33 -9.87 -2.76
C ALA A 250 -22.76 -10.40 -2.87
N ILE A 251 -23.13 -11.39 -2.06
CA ILE A 251 -24.50 -11.95 -2.01
C ILE A 251 -25.51 -10.85 -1.66
N LYS A 252 -25.23 -10.03 -0.65
CA LYS A 252 -26.09 -8.89 -0.29
C LYS A 252 -26.26 -7.92 -1.45
N CYS A 253 -25.19 -7.61 -2.19
CA CYS A 253 -25.26 -6.74 -3.36
C CYS A 253 -26.10 -7.35 -4.51
N TYR A 254 -26.04 -8.67 -4.73
CA TYR A 254 -26.90 -9.34 -5.70
C TYR A 254 -28.39 -9.26 -5.34
N GLN A 255 -28.71 -9.22 -4.05
CA GLN A 255 -30.08 -9.13 -3.56
C GLN A 255 -30.67 -7.71 -3.62
N ILE A 256 -29.85 -6.69 -3.91
CA ILE A 256 -30.35 -5.31 -4.08
C ILE A 256 -31.17 -5.23 -5.36
N PHE A 257 -32.38 -4.68 -5.23
CA PHE A 257 -33.49 -4.69 -6.19
C PHE A 257 -33.08 -4.48 -7.66
N ALA A 258 -33.66 -5.29 -8.56
CA ALA A 258 -33.55 -5.20 -10.02
C ALA A 258 -32.14 -5.32 -10.64
N GLY A 259 -31.17 -5.93 -9.96
CA GLY A 259 -29.85 -6.22 -10.56
C GLY A 259 -28.92 -5.00 -10.68
N LEU A 260 -29.33 -3.84 -10.15
CA LEU A 260 -28.52 -2.61 -10.07
C LEU A 260 -27.21 -2.81 -9.28
N GLY A 261 -27.17 -3.81 -8.38
CA GLY A 261 -26.00 -4.18 -7.60
C GLY A 261 -25.01 -5.14 -8.28
N ARG A 262 -25.30 -5.65 -9.49
CA ARG A 262 -24.52 -6.72 -10.13
C ARG A 262 -23.05 -6.35 -10.34
N GLY A 263 -22.76 -5.15 -10.85
CA GLY A 263 -21.39 -4.69 -11.07
C GLY A 263 -20.57 -4.65 -9.78
N TYR A 264 -21.16 -4.16 -8.69
CA TYR A 264 -20.50 -4.13 -7.38
C TYR A 264 -20.29 -5.53 -6.80
N ALA A 265 -21.27 -6.43 -7.00
CA ALA A 265 -21.18 -7.80 -6.54
C ALA A 265 -20.03 -8.56 -7.25
N GLU A 266 -19.82 -8.32 -8.54
CA GLU A 266 -18.68 -8.88 -9.30
C GLU A 266 -17.32 -8.41 -8.73
N LEU A 267 -17.21 -7.16 -8.26
CA LEU A 267 -15.98 -6.65 -7.63
C LEU A 267 -15.73 -7.25 -6.24
N PHE A 268 -16.78 -7.47 -5.44
CA PHE A 268 -16.65 -8.19 -4.18
C PHE A 268 -16.28 -9.66 -4.40
N MET A 269 -16.84 -10.31 -5.44
CA MET A 269 -16.45 -11.65 -5.83
C MET A 269 -14.99 -11.73 -6.25
N ALA A 270 -14.51 -10.80 -7.10
CA ALA A 270 -13.10 -10.73 -7.46
C ALA A 270 -12.21 -10.56 -6.22
N SER A 271 -12.61 -9.68 -5.30
CA SER A 271 -11.90 -9.49 -4.02
C SER A 271 -11.85 -10.76 -3.18
N ALA A 272 -12.95 -11.50 -3.08
CA ALA A 272 -13.01 -12.76 -2.36
C ALA A 272 -12.06 -13.80 -2.97
N TRP A 273 -12.01 -13.92 -4.30
CA TRP A 273 -11.06 -14.81 -4.98
C TRP A 273 -9.60 -14.47 -4.67
N MET A 274 -9.25 -13.19 -4.61
CA MET A 274 -7.89 -12.77 -4.25
C MET A 274 -7.55 -13.12 -2.80
N TYR A 275 -8.50 -12.95 -1.87
CA TYR A 275 -8.32 -13.38 -0.48
C TYR A 275 -8.19 -14.90 -0.35
N ILE A 276 -8.97 -15.68 -1.09
CA ILE A 276 -8.85 -17.15 -1.13
C ILE A 276 -7.46 -17.54 -1.64
N PHE A 277 -6.99 -16.92 -2.72
CA PHE A 277 -5.67 -17.20 -3.28
C PHE A 277 -4.54 -16.89 -2.28
N GLY A 278 -4.63 -15.74 -1.59
CA GLY A 278 -3.72 -15.39 -0.51
C GLY A 278 -3.79 -16.34 0.67
N ALA A 279 -4.99 -16.76 1.08
CA ALA A 279 -5.19 -17.72 2.17
C ALA A 279 -4.57 -19.09 1.83
N ILE A 280 -4.74 -19.57 0.59
CA ILE A 280 -4.12 -20.82 0.10
C ILE A 280 -2.60 -20.71 0.14
N ALA A 281 -2.03 -19.62 -0.37
CA ALA A 281 -0.58 -19.40 -0.37
C ALA A 281 0.00 -19.44 1.06
N VAL A 282 -0.63 -18.75 2.01
CA VAL A 282 -0.19 -18.74 3.42
C VAL A 282 -0.43 -20.10 4.09
N ALA A 283 -1.53 -20.79 3.77
CA ALA A 283 -1.83 -22.12 4.29
C ALA A 283 -0.81 -23.16 3.83
N ILE A 284 -0.36 -23.11 2.57
CA ILE A 284 0.72 -23.97 2.08
C ILE A 284 2.00 -23.74 2.91
N ILE A 285 2.36 -22.47 3.17
CA ILE A 285 3.51 -22.14 4.02
C ILE A 285 3.30 -22.63 5.46
N PHE A 286 2.09 -22.55 6.00
CA PHE A 286 1.75 -23.13 7.30
C PHE A 286 2.01 -24.66 7.33
N PHE A 287 1.56 -25.41 6.32
CA PHE A 287 1.82 -26.84 6.27
C PHE A 287 3.31 -27.14 6.11
N MET A 288 4.05 -26.38 5.30
CA MET A 288 5.51 -26.50 5.18
C MET A 288 6.22 -26.23 6.52
N THR A 289 5.80 -25.19 7.26
CA THR A 289 6.39 -24.86 8.57
C THR A 289 6.06 -25.89 9.63
N ARG A 290 4.82 -26.41 9.64
CA ARG A 290 4.38 -27.51 10.51
C ARG A 290 5.16 -28.80 10.25
N ALA A 291 5.39 -29.14 8.98
CA ALA A 291 6.18 -30.30 8.56
C ALA A 291 7.71 -30.07 8.71
N LYS A 292 8.14 -28.92 9.24
CA LYS A 292 9.55 -28.53 9.39
C LYS A 292 10.34 -28.52 8.07
N LEU A 293 9.66 -28.37 6.92
CA LEU A 293 10.30 -28.27 5.62
C LEU A 293 10.96 -26.89 5.47
N ARG A 294 12.29 -26.87 5.39
CA ARG A 294 13.12 -25.65 5.29
C ARG A 294 13.46 -25.26 3.85
N ILE A 295 12.50 -25.35 2.94
CA ILE A 295 12.70 -25.02 1.52
C ILE A 295 12.39 -23.53 1.31
N ALA A 296 13.33 -22.67 1.73
CA ALA A 296 13.17 -21.22 1.64
C ALA A 296 12.90 -20.69 0.20
N PRO A 297 13.56 -21.20 -0.87
CA PRO A 297 13.30 -20.74 -2.23
C PRO A 297 11.85 -20.96 -2.67
N LEU A 298 11.27 -22.12 -2.36
CA LEU A 298 9.89 -22.45 -2.70
C LEU A 298 8.89 -21.50 -2.02
N ARG A 299 9.12 -21.16 -0.75
CA ARG A 299 8.29 -20.18 -0.03
C ARG A 299 8.35 -18.81 -0.68
N TRP A 300 9.54 -18.37 -1.09
CA TRP A 300 9.70 -17.11 -1.81
C TRP A 300 8.97 -17.13 -3.15
N VAL A 301 9.05 -18.22 -3.92
CA VAL A 301 8.32 -18.36 -5.18
C VAL A 301 6.82 -18.27 -4.95
N ILE A 302 6.27 -19.03 -3.99
CA ILE A 302 4.83 -19.02 -3.67
C ILE A 302 4.36 -17.62 -3.28
N LEU A 303 5.06 -16.96 -2.35
CA LEU A 303 4.71 -15.61 -1.89
C LEU A 303 4.83 -14.57 -3.00
N SER A 304 5.92 -14.63 -3.78
CA SER A 304 6.19 -13.65 -4.83
C SER A 304 5.19 -13.79 -5.97
N SER A 305 4.86 -15.02 -6.37
CA SER A 305 3.86 -15.27 -7.41
C SER A 305 2.48 -14.79 -6.98
N ALA A 306 2.04 -15.13 -5.76
CA ALA A 306 0.77 -14.66 -5.24
C ALA A 306 0.71 -13.12 -5.22
N MET A 307 1.74 -12.47 -4.67
CA MET A 307 1.74 -11.01 -4.57
C MET A 307 1.88 -10.30 -5.92
N ALA A 308 2.63 -10.89 -6.86
CA ALA A 308 2.71 -10.39 -8.22
C ALA A 308 1.34 -10.45 -8.91
N VAL A 309 0.63 -11.59 -8.86
CA VAL A 309 -0.71 -11.71 -9.46
C VAL A 309 -1.66 -10.62 -8.92
N ASP A 310 -1.63 -10.39 -7.61
CA ASP A 310 -2.48 -9.39 -6.98
C ASP A 310 -2.14 -7.95 -7.38
N ILE A 311 -0.86 -7.59 -7.37
CA ILE A 311 -0.43 -6.26 -7.81
C ILE A 311 -0.71 -6.05 -9.30
N PHE A 312 -0.46 -7.05 -10.17
CA PHE A 312 -0.66 -6.93 -11.60
C PHE A 312 -2.13 -6.73 -11.96
N LEU A 313 -3.01 -7.60 -11.46
CA LEU A 313 -4.44 -7.52 -11.71
C LEU A 313 -5.04 -6.27 -11.05
N GLY A 314 -4.65 -6.00 -9.81
CA GLY A 314 -5.18 -4.89 -9.03
C GLY A 314 -4.75 -3.53 -9.56
N ALA A 315 -3.46 -3.34 -9.89
CA ALA A 315 -2.98 -2.09 -10.48
C ALA A 315 -3.64 -1.84 -11.84
N ARG A 316 -3.71 -2.87 -12.69
CA ARG A 316 -4.34 -2.76 -14.01
C ARG A 316 -5.79 -2.33 -13.90
N PHE A 317 -6.54 -3.00 -13.03
CA PHE A 317 -7.95 -2.68 -12.78
C PHE A 317 -8.14 -1.22 -12.32
N ILE A 318 -7.26 -0.71 -11.46
CA ILE A 318 -7.35 0.66 -10.95
C ILE A 318 -7.01 1.66 -12.06
N VAL A 319 -5.93 1.44 -12.81
CA VAL A 319 -5.53 2.34 -13.90
C VAL A 319 -6.57 2.41 -15.01
N ASP A 320 -7.13 1.26 -15.41
CA ASP A 320 -8.18 1.18 -16.43
C ASP A 320 -9.50 1.87 -16.03
N ARG A 321 -9.66 2.25 -14.76
CA ARG A 321 -10.81 3.00 -14.25
C ARG A 321 -10.53 4.48 -14.05
N ILE A 322 -9.26 4.86 -13.96
CA ILE A 322 -8.84 6.24 -13.71
C ILE A 322 -8.51 6.97 -15.02
N LEU A 323 -7.89 6.28 -15.98
CA LEU A 323 -7.49 6.81 -17.30
C LEU A 323 -8.48 6.39 -18.38
#